data_AF-A0AA43A0Q4-F1
#
_entry.id   AF-A0AA43A0Q4-F1
#
_cell.length_a   1.000
_cell.length_b   1.000
_cell.length_c   1.000
_cell.angle_alpha   90.00
_cell.angle_beta   90.00
_cell.angle_gamma   90.00
#
_symmetry.space_group_name_H-M   'P 1'
#
loop_
_entity.id
_entity.type
_entity.pdbx_description
1 polymer ?
#
loop_
_entity_poly.entity_id
_entity_poly.type
_entity_poly.pdbx_seq_one_letter_code
_entity_poly.pdbx_strand_id
1 'polypeptide(L)'
;MLKQILVLMAGCLLMTPSAWPVEALSTAELVSHCDKYYDDTATEDRTFCVRYIQGFIDGAVATDERVMKNIVRQYEEQESFSQRAARTRIGSRLQRRDATYYAEFCLGDPVLLKEVVEHVVNDANSEEIVAANPLARDLVYQTLRNHYPCSDSG
;
A
#
# COMPACT_ATOMS: atom_id res chain seq x y z
N MET A 1 -5.09 -44.57 -27.27
CA MET A 1 -4.99 -43.10 -27.43
C MET A 1 -5.25 -42.33 -26.12
N LEU A 2 -6.34 -42.60 -25.38
CA LEU A 2 -6.62 -41.92 -24.11
C LEU A 2 -5.50 -42.01 -23.06
N LYS A 3 -4.86 -43.18 -22.92
CA LYS A 3 -3.73 -43.40 -21.99
C LYS A 3 -2.47 -42.60 -22.36
N GLN A 4 -2.21 -42.39 -23.66
CA GLN A 4 -1.07 -41.58 -24.12
C GLN A 4 -1.33 -40.08 -23.90
N ILE A 5 -2.57 -39.63 -24.08
CA ILE A 5 -3.00 -38.27 -23.78
C ILE A 5 -2.85 -37.98 -22.27
N LEU A 6 -3.22 -38.94 -21.42
CA LEU A 6 -3.13 -38.81 -19.96
C LEU A 6 -1.67 -38.74 -19.48
N VAL A 7 -0.77 -39.52 -20.09
CA VAL A 7 0.67 -39.47 -19.81
C VAL A 7 1.29 -38.16 -20.29
N LEU A 8 0.89 -37.65 -21.46
CA LEU A 8 1.34 -36.35 -21.98
C LEU A 8 0.88 -35.19 -21.09
N MET A 9 -0.37 -35.18 -20.63
CA MET A 9 -0.87 -34.16 -19.70
C MET A 9 -0.16 -34.19 -18.34
N ALA A 10 0.09 -35.38 -17.78
CA ALA A 10 0.82 -35.51 -16.52
C ALA A 10 2.28 -35.04 -16.64
N GLY A 11 2.93 -35.26 -17.79
CA GLY A 11 4.28 -34.76 -18.06
C GLY A 11 4.37 -33.24 -18.13
N CYS A 12 3.36 -32.57 -18.71
CA CYS A 12 3.34 -31.11 -18.81
C CYS A 12 3.14 -30.41 -17.44
N LEU A 13 2.41 -31.00 -16.50
CA LEU A 13 2.24 -30.41 -15.16
C LEU A 13 3.54 -30.37 -14.35
N LEU A 14 4.43 -31.36 -14.54
CA LEU A 14 5.72 -31.45 -13.84
C LEU A 14 6.78 -30.47 -14.37
N MET A 15 6.51 -29.79 -15.49
CA MET A 15 7.41 -28.80 -16.09
C MET A 15 7.00 -27.35 -15.79
N THR A 16 6.00 -27.13 -14.93
CA THR A 16 5.67 -25.78 -14.49
C THR A 16 6.79 -25.26 -13.60
N PRO A 17 7.39 -24.08 -13.91
CA PRO A 17 8.31 -23.45 -12.97
C PRO A 17 7.55 -23.19 -11.68
N SER A 18 8.20 -23.45 -10.54
CA SER A 18 7.70 -22.97 -9.26
C SER A 18 7.55 -21.45 -9.37
N ALA A 19 6.31 -20.95 -9.30
CA ALA A 19 6.07 -19.53 -9.16
C ALA A 19 6.58 -19.14 -7.78
N TRP A 20 7.74 -18.50 -7.70
CA TRP A 20 8.21 -17.95 -6.45
C TRP A 20 7.25 -16.81 -6.09
N PRO A 21 6.80 -16.72 -4.82
CA PRO A 21 6.01 -15.59 -4.38
C PRO A 21 6.74 -14.30 -4.73
N VAL A 22 6.00 -13.24 -5.04
CA VAL A 22 6.56 -11.91 -5.32
C VAL A 22 7.48 -11.52 -4.16
N GLU A 23 8.78 -11.46 -4.44
CA GLU A 23 9.79 -11.16 -3.43
C GLU A 23 9.58 -9.73 -2.92
N ALA A 24 9.45 -9.58 -1.60
CA ALA A 24 9.21 -8.28 -1.00
C ALA A 24 10.53 -7.51 -0.95
N LEU A 25 10.52 -6.27 -1.46
CA LEU A 25 11.66 -5.37 -1.36
C LEU A 25 12.06 -5.20 0.11
N SER A 26 13.33 -5.44 0.42
CA SER A 26 13.88 -5.24 1.75
C SER A 26 14.08 -3.75 2.04
N THR A 27 14.07 -3.39 3.33
CA THR A 27 14.38 -2.02 3.74
C THR A 27 15.79 -1.62 3.36
N ALA A 28 16.77 -2.52 3.49
CA ALA A 28 18.15 -2.26 3.10
C ALA A 28 18.28 -1.87 1.61
N GLU A 29 17.54 -2.56 0.73
CA GLU A 29 17.52 -2.21 -0.70
C GLU A 29 16.89 -0.83 -0.92
N LEU A 30 15.73 -0.54 -0.31
CA LEU A 30 15.11 0.78 -0.44
C LEU A 30 16.04 1.89 0.09
N VAL A 31 16.62 1.70 1.28
CA VAL A 31 17.56 2.64 1.92
C VAL A 31 18.77 2.90 1.01
N SER A 32 19.35 1.86 0.39
CA SER A 32 20.50 2.02 -0.50
C SER A 32 20.26 2.97 -1.68
N HIS A 33 19.00 3.10 -2.12
CA HIS A 33 18.57 4.07 -3.12
C HIS A 33 18.18 5.42 -2.50
N CYS A 34 17.46 5.41 -1.39
CA CYS A 34 17.00 6.62 -0.71
C CYS A 34 18.13 7.43 -0.05
N ASP A 35 19.26 6.82 0.32
CA ASP A 35 20.44 7.52 0.87
C ASP A 35 21.03 8.53 -0.14
N LYS A 36 20.78 8.31 -1.43
CA LYS A 36 21.20 9.21 -2.51
C LYS A 36 20.11 10.23 -2.88
N TYR A 37 19.06 10.38 -2.07
CA TYR A 37 17.90 11.23 -2.40
C TYR A 37 18.30 12.68 -2.72
N TYR A 38 19.30 13.21 -2.02
CA TYR A 38 19.77 14.58 -2.16
C TYR A 38 20.94 14.75 -3.15
N ASP A 39 21.45 13.65 -3.74
CA ASP A 39 22.48 13.70 -4.78
C ASP A 39 21.81 13.92 -6.15
N ASP A 40 21.93 15.13 -6.68
CA ASP A 40 21.36 15.55 -7.96
C ASP A 40 21.89 14.77 -9.17
N THR A 41 23.04 14.11 -9.04
CA THR A 41 23.62 13.25 -10.07
C THR A 41 23.09 11.81 -10.01
N ALA A 42 22.58 11.35 -8.86
CA ALA A 42 22.06 9.99 -8.63
C ALA A 42 20.61 9.81 -9.12
N THR A 43 20.36 10.10 -10.41
CA THR A 43 19.01 10.15 -10.98
C THR A 43 18.24 8.83 -10.85
N GLU A 44 18.90 7.68 -11.06
CA GLU A 44 18.26 6.36 -11.00
C GLU A 44 17.83 6.01 -9.57
N ASP A 45 18.74 6.15 -8.60
CA ASP A 45 18.47 5.88 -7.19
C ASP A 45 17.36 6.78 -6.63
N ARG A 46 17.41 8.09 -6.95
CA ARG A 46 16.37 9.05 -6.59
C ARG A 46 15.01 8.66 -7.17
N THR A 47 15.00 8.28 -8.44
CA THR A 47 13.78 7.84 -9.12
C THR A 47 13.23 6.58 -8.47
N PHE A 48 14.08 5.62 -8.13
CA PHE A 48 13.66 4.40 -7.45
C PHE A 48 13.01 4.71 -6.10
N CYS A 49 13.68 5.49 -5.25
CA CYS A 49 13.17 5.88 -3.93
C CYS A 49 11.79 6.54 -4.03
N VAL A 50 11.67 7.57 -4.88
CA VAL A 50 10.42 8.32 -5.07
C VAL A 50 9.31 7.42 -5.61
N ARG A 51 9.60 6.60 -6.63
CA ARG A 51 8.56 5.78 -7.29
C ARG A 51 8.10 4.61 -6.43
N TYR A 52 8.97 4.04 -5.60
CA TYR A 52 8.56 3.03 -4.63
C TYR A 52 7.56 3.61 -3.63
N ILE A 53 7.90 4.76 -3.02
CA ILE A 53 7.05 5.44 -2.03
C ILE A 53 5.72 5.87 -2.67
N GLN A 54 5.76 6.45 -3.88
CA GLN A 54 4.56 6.79 -4.61
C GLN A 54 3.69 5.56 -4.89
N GLY A 55 4.29 4.46 -5.35
CA GLY A 55 3.56 3.21 -5.62
C GLY A 55 2.94 2.61 -4.36
N PHE A 56 3.59 2.74 -3.20
CA PHE A 56 3.02 2.36 -1.92
C PHE A 56 1.76 3.16 -1.60
N ILE A 57 1.83 4.50 -1.73
CA ILE A 57 0.69 5.40 -1.48
C ILE A 57 -0.46 5.10 -2.45
N ASP A 58 -0.18 4.98 -3.74
CA ASP A 58 -1.17 4.65 -4.77
C ASP A 58 -1.84 3.30 -4.46
N GLY A 59 -1.07 2.32 -3.98
CA GLY A 59 -1.57 1.02 -3.54
C GLY A 59 -2.48 1.10 -2.30
N ALA A 60 -2.12 1.93 -1.31
CA ALA A 60 -2.94 2.17 -0.12
C ALA A 60 -4.26 2.85 -0.50
N VAL A 61 -4.22 3.93 -1.28
CA VAL A 61 -5.41 4.64 -1.79
C VAL A 61 -6.34 3.69 -2.56
N ALA A 62 -5.79 2.89 -3.48
CA ALA A 62 -6.58 1.96 -4.27
C ALA A 62 -7.25 0.86 -3.42
N THR A 63 -6.58 0.43 -2.35
CA THR A 63 -7.12 -0.59 -1.43
C THR A 63 -8.23 0.00 -0.56
N ASP A 64 -8.02 1.20 -0.01
CA ASP A 64 -8.99 1.90 0.82
C ASP A 64 -10.26 2.27 0.06
N GLU A 65 -10.13 2.71 -1.20
CA GLU A 65 -11.28 2.96 -2.06
C GLU A 65 -12.11 1.68 -2.26
N ARG A 66 -11.46 0.53 -2.43
CA ARG A 66 -12.13 -0.78 -2.56
C ARG A 66 -12.76 -1.23 -1.25
N VAL A 67 -12.09 -1.06 -0.12
CA VAL A 67 -12.64 -1.33 1.22
C VAL A 67 -13.90 -0.49 1.43
N MET A 68 -13.85 0.80 1.09
CA MET A 68 -14.99 1.70 1.18
C MET A 68 -16.18 1.22 0.33
N LYS A 69 -15.95 0.90 -0.94
CA LYS A 69 -17.00 0.38 -1.85
C LYS A 69 -17.60 -0.93 -1.35
N ASN A 70 -16.77 -1.81 -0.78
CA ASN A 70 -17.23 -3.09 -0.22
C ASN A 70 -18.11 -2.89 1.03
N ILE A 71 -17.72 -1.98 1.93
CA ILE A 71 -18.53 -1.62 3.10
C ILE A 71 -19.89 -1.11 2.63
N VAL A 72 -19.92 -0.15 1.69
CA VAL A 72 -21.17 0.40 1.16
C VAL A 72 -22.06 -0.69 0.56
N ARG A 73 -21.51 -1.57 -0.30
CA ARG A 73 -22.26 -2.66 -0.94
C ARG A 73 -22.88 -3.63 0.07
N GLN A 74 -22.16 -4.00 1.13
CA GLN A 74 -22.69 -4.89 2.17
C GLN A 74 -23.95 -4.33 2.85
N TYR A 75 -24.05 -3.00 3.00
CA TYR A 75 -25.26 -2.38 3.53
C TYR A 75 -26.43 -2.41 2.54
N GLU A 76 -26.19 -2.45 1.23
CA GLU A 76 -27.25 -2.47 0.20
C GLU A 76 -27.95 -3.84 0.09
N GLU A 77 -27.24 -4.93 0.36
CA GLU A 77 -27.75 -6.31 0.18
C GLU A 77 -28.74 -6.74 1.29
N GLN A 78 -28.90 -5.96 2.35
CA GLN A 78 -29.81 -6.23 3.47
C GLN A 78 -30.52 -4.94 3.94
N GLU A 79 -31.52 -4.42 3.22
CA GLU A 79 -32.17 -3.15 3.59
C GLU A 79 -33.68 -3.20 3.90
N SER A 80 -34.00 -2.84 5.14
CA SER A 80 -35.26 -2.23 5.59
C SER A 80 -35.19 -0.69 5.54
N PHE A 81 -36.31 0.01 5.74
CA PHE A 81 -36.38 1.48 5.65
C PHE A 81 -35.45 2.21 6.65
N SER A 82 -35.24 1.66 7.84
CA SER A 82 -34.31 2.20 8.84
C SER A 82 -32.84 2.03 8.44
N GLN A 83 -32.51 0.94 7.73
CA GLN A 83 -31.17 0.70 7.20
C GLN A 83 -30.81 1.69 6.09
N ARG A 84 -31.77 2.14 5.27
CA ARG A 84 -31.54 3.22 4.29
C ARG A 84 -31.16 4.55 4.93
N ALA A 85 -31.87 4.96 5.98
CA ALA A 85 -31.56 6.19 6.71
C ALA A 85 -30.19 6.11 7.41
N ALA A 86 -29.86 4.96 8.00
CA ALA A 86 -28.54 4.70 8.58
C ALA A 86 -27.44 4.75 7.51
N ARG A 87 -27.68 4.17 6.32
CA ARG A 87 -26.75 4.21 5.19
C ARG A 87 -26.48 5.62 4.70
N THR A 88 -27.48 6.48 4.51
CA THR A 88 -27.24 7.86 4.06
C THR A 88 -26.35 8.62 5.06
N ARG A 89 -26.52 8.34 6.36
CA ARG A 89 -25.72 8.95 7.43
C ARG A 89 -24.31 8.36 7.55
N ILE A 90 -24.16 7.06 7.34
CA ILE A 90 -22.85 6.38 7.37
C ILE A 90 -22.07 6.69 6.09
N GLY A 91 -22.69 6.58 4.92
CA GLY A 91 -22.09 6.88 3.62
C GLY A 91 -21.55 8.31 3.52
N SER A 92 -22.25 9.29 4.08
CA SER A 92 -21.76 10.68 4.16
C SER A 92 -20.58 10.85 5.11
N ARG A 93 -20.53 10.11 6.23
CA ARG A 93 -19.37 10.09 7.13
C ARG A 93 -18.16 9.43 6.48
N LEU A 94 -18.41 8.36 5.73
CA LEU A 94 -17.41 7.60 5.01
C LEU A 94 -16.77 8.41 3.87
N GLN A 95 -17.57 9.13 3.08
CA GLN A 95 -17.08 10.03 2.03
C GLN A 95 -16.20 11.19 2.53
N ARG A 96 -16.31 11.54 3.82
CA ARG A 96 -15.56 12.64 4.42
C ARG A 96 -14.19 12.22 4.95
N ARG A 97 -13.89 10.92 4.98
CA ARG A 97 -12.61 10.40 5.44
C ARG A 97 -11.56 10.51 4.34
N ASP A 98 -10.30 10.64 4.76
CA ASP A 98 -9.14 10.65 3.86
C ASP A 98 -9.10 9.37 3.01
N ALA A 99 -8.56 9.49 1.79
CA ALA A 99 -8.43 8.37 0.85
C ALA A 99 -7.55 7.22 1.37
N THR A 100 -6.76 7.46 2.42
CA THR A 100 -5.89 6.49 3.08
C THR A 100 -6.29 6.16 4.53
N TYR A 101 -7.46 6.63 4.97
CA TYR A 101 -7.91 6.50 6.36
C TYR A 101 -7.93 5.05 6.90
N TYR A 102 -8.33 4.07 6.08
CA TYR A 102 -8.35 2.65 6.49
C TYR A 102 -6.98 2.00 6.44
N ALA A 103 -6.01 2.60 5.75
CA ALA A 103 -4.60 2.32 5.91
C ALA A 103 -4.00 2.99 7.17
N GLU A 104 -4.82 3.56 8.07
CA GLU A 104 -4.40 4.11 9.37
C GLU A 104 -3.41 5.30 9.31
N PHE A 105 -3.30 5.96 8.15
CA PHE A 105 -2.63 7.25 7.98
C PHE A 105 -3.49 8.16 7.11
N CYS A 106 -3.31 9.48 7.25
CA CYS A 106 -4.12 10.47 6.55
C CYS A 106 -3.21 11.56 6.01
N LEU A 107 -2.89 11.48 4.71
CA LEU A 107 -2.01 12.45 4.06
C LEU A 107 -2.66 13.85 4.00
N GLY A 108 -3.99 13.96 4.03
CA GLY A 108 -4.69 15.22 3.82
C GLY A 108 -4.63 15.69 2.37
N ASP A 109 -5.39 16.75 2.06
CA ASP A 109 -5.50 17.28 0.70
C ASP A 109 -5.09 18.77 0.63
N PRO A 110 -4.04 19.17 -0.12
CA PRO A 110 -3.01 18.36 -0.80
C PRO A 110 -1.65 18.34 -0.05
N VAL A 111 -1.08 17.16 0.18
CA VAL A 111 0.33 17.00 0.59
C VAL A 111 1.23 16.75 -0.62
N LEU A 112 2.40 17.38 -0.62
CA LEU A 112 3.38 17.22 -1.69
C LEU A 112 4.09 15.88 -1.54
N LEU A 113 4.13 15.06 -2.60
CA LEU A 113 4.88 13.79 -2.61
C LEU A 113 6.34 13.98 -2.13
N LYS A 114 6.94 15.13 -2.45
CA LYS A 114 8.28 15.50 -1.98
C LYS A 114 8.40 15.43 -0.45
N GLU A 115 7.44 16.01 0.27
CA GLU A 115 7.43 16.06 1.73
C GLU A 115 7.33 14.64 2.30
N VAL A 116 6.42 13.82 1.77
CA VAL A 116 6.28 12.41 2.18
C VAL A 116 7.59 11.65 1.97
N VAL A 117 8.24 11.83 0.81
CA VAL A 117 9.52 11.19 0.52
C VAL A 117 10.60 11.66 1.50
N GLU A 118 10.65 12.96 1.82
CA GLU A 118 11.61 13.49 2.80
C GLU A 118 11.41 12.88 4.19
N HIS A 119 10.17 12.67 4.64
CA HIS A 119 9.90 11.95 5.89
C HIS A 119 10.40 10.50 5.86
N VAL A 120 10.16 9.76 4.77
CA VAL A 120 10.65 8.38 4.62
C VAL A 120 12.18 8.34 4.58
N VAL A 121 12.83 9.26 3.85
CA VAL A 121 14.29 9.36 3.80
C VAL A 121 14.86 9.67 5.19
N ASN A 122 14.20 10.53 5.96
CA ASN A 122 14.66 10.86 7.31
C ASN A 122 14.53 9.65 8.26
N ASP A 123 13.40 8.95 8.25
CA ASP A 123 13.20 7.74 9.08
C ASP A 123 14.13 6.59 8.63
N ALA A 124 14.44 6.50 7.33
CA ALA A 124 15.41 5.55 6.76
C ALA A 124 16.85 5.75 7.28
N ASN A 125 17.19 6.93 7.79
CA ASN A 125 18.50 7.19 8.42
C ASN A 125 18.57 6.72 9.88
N SER A 126 17.45 6.27 10.48
CA SER A 126 17.42 5.77 11.84
C SER A 126 17.69 4.27 11.88
N GLU A 127 18.81 3.87 12.48
CA GLU A 127 19.17 2.46 12.66
C GLU A 127 18.08 1.67 13.43
N GLU A 128 17.45 2.31 14.42
CA GLU A 128 16.37 1.70 15.21
C GLU A 128 15.14 1.40 14.34
N ILE A 129 14.71 2.37 13.53
CA ILE A 129 13.53 2.21 12.68
C ILE A 129 13.82 1.19 11.58
N VAL A 130 14.99 1.24 10.95
CA VAL A 130 15.41 0.28 9.92
C VAL A 130 15.49 -1.13 10.47
N ALA A 131 16.05 -1.32 11.67
CA ALA A 131 16.14 -2.63 12.30
C ALA A 131 14.76 -3.19 12.69
N ALA A 132 13.82 -2.33 13.09
CA ALA A 132 12.45 -2.74 13.42
C ALA A 132 11.62 -3.11 12.17
N ASN A 133 11.99 -2.60 10.99
CA ASN A 133 11.24 -2.78 9.75
C ASN A 133 12.12 -3.42 8.68
N PRO A 134 12.18 -4.75 8.58
CA PRO A 134 13.05 -5.43 7.61
C PRO A 134 12.57 -5.29 6.15
N LEU A 135 11.30 -4.98 5.93
CA LEU A 135 10.71 -4.81 4.60
C LEU A 135 10.40 -3.34 4.32
N ALA A 136 10.69 -2.91 3.09
CA ALA A 136 10.54 -1.52 2.67
C ALA A 136 9.10 -1.01 2.86
N ARG A 137 8.11 -1.87 2.61
CA ARG A 137 6.69 -1.53 2.83
C ARG A 137 6.38 -1.22 4.29
N ASP A 138 7.03 -1.90 5.23
CA ASP A 138 6.75 -1.76 6.67
C ASP A 138 7.39 -0.47 7.17
N LEU A 139 8.61 -0.14 6.69
CA LEU A 139 9.25 1.15 6.94
C LEU A 139 8.38 2.32 6.45
N VAL A 140 7.93 2.26 5.18
CA VAL A 140 7.08 3.31 4.61
C VAL A 140 5.76 3.42 5.37
N TYR A 141 5.12 2.29 5.69
CA TYR A 141 3.89 2.27 6.47
C TYR A 141 4.05 2.91 7.85
N GLN A 142 5.08 2.52 8.59
CA GLN A 142 5.37 3.08 9.92
C GLN A 142 5.65 4.59 9.84
N THR A 143 6.47 5.01 8.87
CA THR A 143 6.75 6.44 8.63
C THR A 143 5.44 7.21 8.44
N LEU A 144 4.58 6.73 7.54
CA LEU A 144 3.31 7.40 7.23
C LEU A 144 2.40 7.50 8.44
N ARG A 145 2.31 6.44 9.26
CA ARG A 145 1.52 6.48 10.50
C ARG A 145 2.05 7.46 11.54
N ASN A 146 3.37 7.61 11.62
CA ASN A 146 4.00 8.48 12.61
C ASN A 146 3.88 9.95 12.23
N HIS A 147 4.11 10.28 10.94
CA HIS A 147 4.13 11.65 10.46
C HIS A 147 2.75 12.15 10.00
N TYR A 148 1.83 11.24 9.63
CA TYR A 148 0.49 11.56 9.12
C TYR A 148 -0.62 10.81 9.86
N PRO A 149 -0.75 10.95 11.19
CA PRO A 149 -1.80 10.27 11.93
C PRO A 149 -3.19 10.80 11.55
N CYS A 150 -4.15 9.90 11.36
CA CYS A 150 -5.55 10.29 11.22
C CYS A 150 -6.09 10.87 12.53
N SER A 151 -6.74 12.03 12.46
CA SER A 151 -7.50 12.57 13.59
C SER A 151 -8.87 11.89 13.69
N ASP A 152 -9.37 11.66 14.91
CA ASP A 152 -10.72 11.14 15.16
C ASP A 152 -11.84 12.12 14.75
N SER A 153 -11.48 13.37 14.45
CA SER A 153 -12.40 14.44 14.06
C SER A 153 -12.52 14.56 12.55
N GLY A 154 -13.30 13.66 11.95
CA GLY A 154 -13.98 13.86 10.67
C GLY A 154 -15.38 14.40 10.87
#